data_AF-A0A4Q3C8N8-F1
#
_entry.id   AF-A0A4Q3C8N8-F1
#
_cell.length_a   1.000
_cell.length_b   1.000
_cell.length_c   1.000
_cell.angle_alpha   90.00
_cell.angle_beta   90.00
_cell.angle_gamma   90.00
#
_symmetry.space_group_name_H-M   'P 1'
#
loop_
_entity.id
_entity.type
_entity.pdbx_description
1 polymer ?
#
loop_
_entity_poly.entity_id
_entity_poly.type
_entity_poly.pdbx_seq_one_letter_code
_entity_poly.pdbx_strand_id
1 'polypeptide(L)'
;MTKTMRAIIGCMLLVGMSVAPTAANAQTIQCAPFARMFSGIQLFGAAAAWWNQAAGKYLRGHSPQIGSVMVFKAIGSMRSGHVATVTDVVSDRVIKITHANWSI
;
A
#
# COMPACT_ATOMS: atom_id res chain seq x y z
N MET A 1 46.99 17.55 -55.05
CA MET A 1 45.54 17.37 -55.32
C MET A 1 45.05 16.08 -54.65
N THR A 2 45.03 16.00 -53.31
CA THR A 2 43.86 16.28 -52.44
C THR A 2 42.59 15.48 -52.76
N LYS A 3 42.57 14.17 -52.47
CA LYS A 3 41.32 13.40 -52.26
C LYS A 3 41.50 12.30 -51.19
N THR A 4 41.96 12.68 -50.00
CA THR A 4 41.99 11.80 -48.81
C THR A 4 41.49 12.57 -47.60
N MET A 5 40.23 13.04 -47.64
CA MET A 5 39.62 13.73 -46.50
C MET A 5 38.09 13.63 -46.53
N ARG A 6 37.57 12.40 -46.46
CA ARG A 6 36.15 12.14 -46.19
C ARG A 6 36.02 10.85 -45.38
N ALA A 7 36.64 10.80 -44.20
CA ALA A 7 36.51 9.64 -43.32
C ALA A 7 36.68 9.99 -41.84
N ILE A 8 36.30 11.20 -41.40
CA ILE A 8 36.28 11.54 -39.96
C ILE A 8 35.16 12.55 -39.67
N ILE A 9 33.91 12.27 -40.07
CA ILE A 9 32.73 12.98 -39.54
C ILE A 9 31.60 11.96 -39.48
N GLY A 10 31.60 11.12 -38.46
CA GLY A 10 30.57 10.09 -38.37
C GLY A 10 30.74 9.12 -37.21
N CYS A 11 31.26 9.57 -36.07
CA CYS A 11 31.24 8.74 -34.86
C CYS A 11 31.48 9.59 -33.61
N MET A 12 30.57 10.51 -33.28
CA MET A 12 30.66 11.23 -31.99
C MET A 12 29.33 11.90 -31.61
N LEU A 13 28.23 11.14 -31.53
CA LEU A 13 26.95 11.67 -31.01
C LEU A 13 26.16 10.67 -30.14
N LEU A 14 26.79 9.72 -29.45
CA LEU A 14 26.06 8.78 -28.58
C LEU A 14 26.66 8.60 -27.18
N VAL A 15 27.22 9.65 -26.59
CA VAL A 15 27.55 9.66 -25.16
C VAL A 15 26.81 10.82 -24.50
N GLY A 16 25.59 10.55 -24.05
CA GLY A 16 24.75 11.56 -23.41
C GLY A 16 23.44 11.04 -22.83
N MET A 17 23.30 9.73 -22.60
CA MET A 17 22.17 9.22 -21.83
C MET A 17 22.53 9.30 -20.34
N SER A 18 22.41 10.49 -19.77
CA SER A 18 22.36 10.67 -18.33
C SER A 18 21.12 9.94 -17.81
N VAL A 19 21.33 8.87 -17.04
CA VAL A 19 20.26 8.26 -16.23
C VAL A 19 19.93 9.27 -15.13
N ALA A 20 18.97 10.15 -15.40
CA ALA A 20 18.43 11.02 -14.37
C ALA A 20 17.80 10.12 -13.28
N PRO A 21 18.08 10.33 -11.99
CA PRO A 21 17.40 9.61 -10.94
C PRO A 21 15.90 9.91 -11.05
N THR A 22 15.09 8.88 -11.29
CA THR A 22 13.64 9.00 -11.17
C THR A 22 13.34 9.35 -9.72
N ALA A 23 12.63 10.46 -9.51
CA ALA A 23 12.18 10.83 -8.17
C ALA A 23 11.29 9.70 -7.64
N ALA A 24 11.65 9.13 -6.49
CA ALA A 24 10.85 8.11 -5.84
C ALA A 24 9.52 8.74 -5.40
N ASN A 25 8.44 8.44 -6.12
CA ASN A 25 7.10 8.84 -5.72
C ASN A 25 6.60 7.84 -4.67
N ALA A 26 6.80 8.18 -3.39
CA ALA A 26 6.22 7.41 -2.28
C ALA A 26 4.70 7.63 -2.26
N GLN A 27 3.97 6.78 -2.98
CA GLN A 27 2.51 6.75 -2.92
C GLN A 27 2.07 6.41 -1.50
N THR A 28 1.31 7.32 -0.87
CA THR A 28 0.72 7.05 0.44
C THR A 28 -0.38 6.03 0.29
N ILE A 29 -0.14 4.80 0.76
CA ILE A 29 -1.14 3.73 0.72
C ILE A 29 -2.18 3.92 1.84
N GLN A 30 -3.44 3.72 1.49
CA GLN A 30 -4.56 3.79 2.43
C GLN A 30 -4.70 2.50 3.25
N CYS A 31 -5.41 2.57 4.38
CA CYS A 31 -5.59 1.45 5.29
C CYS A 31 -6.22 0.21 4.64
N ALA A 32 -7.25 0.38 3.81
CA ALA A 32 -7.94 -0.72 3.17
C ALA A 32 -7.04 -1.49 2.16
N PRO A 33 -6.40 -0.86 1.16
CA PRO A 33 -5.43 -1.54 0.31
C PRO A 33 -4.30 -2.22 1.09
N PHE A 34 -3.77 -1.55 2.12
CA PHE A 34 -2.72 -2.11 2.97
C PHE A 34 -3.19 -3.37 3.71
N ALA A 35 -4.37 -3.31 4.35
CA ALA A 35 -4.95 -4.44 5.05
C ALA A 35 -5.20 -5.63 4.11
N ARG A 36 -5.61 -5.40 2.86
CA ARG A 36 -5.75 -6.49 1.87
C ARG A 36 -4.43 -7.18 1.57
N MET A 37 -3.34 -6.41 1.40
CA MET A 37 -2.01 -6.96 1.16
C MET A 37 -1.51 -7.83 2.32
N PHE A 38 -1.79 -7.41 3.56
CA PHE A 38 -1.32 -8.12 4.76
C PHE A 38 -2.21 -9.29 5.20
N SER A 39 -3.54 -9.18 5.05
CA SER A 39 -4.50 -10.17 5.55
C SER A 39 -5.03 -11.12 4.48
N GLY A 40 -4.90 -10.78 3.20
CA GLY A 40 -5.54 -11.52 2.10
C GLY A 40 -7.05 -11.33 1.98
N ILE A 41 -7.69 -10.55 2.86
CA ILE A 41 -9.11 -10.22 2.77
C ILE A 41 -9.37 -9.39 1.51
N GLN A 42 -10.37 -9.78 0.71
CA GLN A 42 -10.74 -9.13 -0.55
C GLN A 42 -12.04 -8.33 -0.40
N LEU A 43 -12.05 -7.40 0.56
CA LEU A 43 -13.14 -6.44 0.76
C LEU A 43 -12.74 -5.05 0.26
N PHE A 44 -13.74 -4.28 -0.17
CA PHE A 44 -13.54 -3.03 -0.90
C PHE A 44 -14.54 -1.96 -0.45
N GLY A 45 -14.22 -0.71 -0.77
CA GLY A 45 -14.99 0.46 -0.32
C GLY A 45 -14.63 0.91 1.10
N ALA A 46 -15.56 1.62 1.74
CA ALA A 46 -15.36 2.20 3.07
C ALA A 46 -14.98 1.13 4.11
N ALA A 47 -13.91 1.39 4.86
CA ALA A 47 -13.39 0.49 5.88
C ALA A 47 -14.45 0.12 6.94
N ALA A 48 -15.27 1.06 7.40
CA ALA A 48 -16.35 0.80 8.36
C ALA A 48 -17.38 -0.23 7.85
N ALA A 49 -17.58 -0.34 6.54
CA ALA A 49 -18.53 -1.28 5.96
C ALA A 49 -18.01 -2.72 5.98
N TRP A 50 -16.70 -2.94 6.14
CA TRP A 50 -16.08 -4.27 6.05
C TRP A 50 -16.66 -5.25 7.07
N TRP A 51 -17.02 -4.78 8.27
CA TRP A 51 -17.64 -5.63 9.28
C TRP A 51 -18.92 -6.28 8.77
N ASN A 52 -19.78 -5.54 8.07
CA ASN A 52 -21.02 -6.07 7.52
C ASN A 52 -20.79 -6.85 6.22
N GLN A 53 -19.88 -6.36 5.36
CA GLN A 53 -19.54 -7.05 4.10
C GLN A 53 -18.92 -8.43 4.33
N ALA A 54 -18.22 -8.63 5.45
CA ALA A 54 -17.63 -9.91 5.82
C ALA A 54 -18.67 -10.99 6.16
N ALA A 55 -19.91 -10.62 6.47
CA ALA A 55 -20.96 -11.59 6.80
C ALA A 55 -21.17 -12.59 5.65
N GLY A 56 -21.07 -13.89 5.96
CA GLY A 56 -21.22 -14.97 4.98
C GLY A 56 -20.03 -15.14 4.02
N LYS A 57 -18.98 -14.32 4.12
CA LYS A 57 -17.76 -14.40 3.29
C LYS A 57 -16.50 -14.71 4.11
N TYR A 58 -16.44 -14.16 5.31
CA TYR A 58 -15.35 -14.32 6.27
C TYR A 58 -15.92 -14.58 7.66
N LEU A 59 -15.15 -15.27 8.51
CA LEU A 59 -15.47 -15.39 9.93
C LEU A 59 -15.43 -14.00 10.59
N ARG A 60 -16.38 -13.73 11.48
CA ARG A 60 -16.45 -12.50 12.27
C ARG A 60 -16.58 -12.83 13.74
N GLY A 61 -15.97 -11.99 14.58
CA GLY A 61 -16.02 -12.15 16.03
C GLY A 61 -15.33 -10.99 16.72
N HIS A 62 -15.46 -10.96 18.04
CA HIS A 62 -14.85 -9.92 18.88
C HIS A 62 -13.54 -10.38 19.52
N SER A 63 -13.22 -11.67 19.48
CA SER A 63 -11.92 -12.18 19.91
C SER A 63 -10.89 -11.92 18.80
N PRO A 64 -9.80 -11.20 19.08
CA PRO A 64 -8.75 -10.97 18.10
C PRO A 64 -8.03 -12.28 17.77
N GLN A 65 -7.62 -12.43 16.51
CA GLN A 65 -6.77 -13.53 16.04
C GLN A 65 -5.68 -12.97 15.13
N ILE A 66 -4.49 -13.55 15.17
CA ILE A 66 -3.41 -13.16 14.25
C ILE A 66 -3.90 -13.32 12.80
N GLY A 67 -3.65 -12.31 11.97
CA GLY A 67 -4.12 -12.24 10.57
C GLY A 67 -5.56 -11.75 10.39
N SER A 68 -6.35 -11.64 11.47
CA SER A 68 -7.68 -11.01 11.39
C SER A 68 -7.58 -9.50 11.15
N VAL A 69 -8.64 -8.91 10.58
CA VAL A 69 -8.73 -7.47 10.37
C VAL A 69 -9.73 -6.87 11.35
N MET A 70 -9.24 -5.95 12.17
CA MET A 70 -10.05 -5.11 13.07
C MET A 70 -10.66 -3.96 12.30
N VAL A 71 -11.96 -3.74 12.45
CA VAL A 71 -12.72 -2.66 11.81
C VAL A 71 -13.06 -1.58 12.82
N PHE A 72 -12.64 -0.35 12.54
CA PHE A 72 -12.97 0.84 13.33
C PHE A 72 -14.20 1.54 12.74
N LYS A 73 -15.11 1.98 13.61
CA LYS A 73 -16.30 2.74 13.20
C LYS A 73 -15.91 4.04 12.52
N ALA A 74 -16.76 4.50 11.60
CA ALA A 74 -16.65 5.83 11.03
C ALA A 74 -16.92 6.89 12.08
N ILE A 75 -16.05 7.91 12.14
CA ILE A 75 -16.19 9.10 13.00
C ILE A 75 -15.93 10.36 12.18
N GLY A 76 -16.15 11.55 12.74
CA GLY A 76 -16.06 12.83 11.99
C GLY A 76 -14.75 13.02 11.25
N SER A 77 -13.61 12.82 11.93
CA SER A 77 -12.27 12.88 11.34
C SER A 77 -11.92 11.70 10.43
N MET A 78 -12.76 10.65 10.38
CA MET A 78 -12.48 9.40 9.70
C MET A 78 -13.77 8.80 9.13
N ARG A 79 -14.35 9.52 8.16
CA ARG A 79 -15.72 9.25 7.64
C ARG A 79 -15.86 7.88 6.98
N SER A 80 -14.78 7.34 6.43
CA SER A 80 -14.75 6.00 5.84
C SER A 80 -14.54 4.88 6.87
N GLY A 81 -14.30 5.21 8.14
CA GLY A 81 -13.77 4.29 9.14
C GLY A 81 -12.31 3.93 8.88
N HIS A 82 -11.81 2.90 9.57
CA HIS A 82 -10.44 2.40 9.39
C HIS A 82 -10.36 0.90 9.61
N VAL A 83 -9.30 0.30 9.10
CA VAL A 83 -8.98 -1.11 9.31
C VAL A 83 -7.52 -1.29 9.68
N ALA A 84 -7.26 -2.25 10.55
CA ALA A 84 -5.91 -2.66 10.92
C ALA A 84 -5.83 -4.19 11.01
N THR A 85 -4.71 -4.76 10.60
CA THR A 85 -4.49 -6.21 10.65
C THR A 85 -3.79 -6.56 11.95
N VAL A 86 -4.31 -7.56 12.67
CA VAL A 86 -3.69 -8.06 13.91
C VAL A 86 -2.43 -8.85 13.56
N THR A 87 -1.29 -8.42 14.10
CA THR A 87 0.00 -9.08 13.91
C THR A 87 0.38 -9.98 15.08
N ASP A 88 -0.16 -9.71 16.27
CA ASP A 88 0.16 -10.48 17.48
C ASP A 88 -0.94 -10.33 18.54
N VAL A 89 -1.13 -11.36 19.37
CA VAL A 89 -2.01 -11.34 20.54
C VAL A 89 -1.13 -11.58 21.77
N VAL A 90 -0.80 -10.48 22.45
CA VAL A 90 0.20 -10.48 23.54
C VAL A 90 -0.43 -10.90 24.86
N SER A 91 -1.66 -10.49 25.13
CA SER A 91 -2.43 -10.88 26.31
C SER A 91 -3.94 -10.75 26.08
N ASP A 92 -4.73 -11.00 27.12
CA ASP A 92 -6.18 -10.76 27.17
C ASP A 92 -6.60 -9.31 26.88
N ARG A 93 -5.68 -8.35 27.04
CA ARG A 93 -5.93 -6.91 26.91
C ARG A 93 -5.01 -6.20 25.92
N VAL A 94 -4.06 -6.91 25.33
CA VAL A 94 -3.04 -6.31 24.46
C VAL A 94 -2.89 -7.12 23.17
N ILE A 95 -3.05 -6.42 22.05
CA ILE A 95 -2.74 -6.93 20.72
C ILE A 95 -1.79 -5.97 20.01
N LYS A 96 -1.04 -6.48 19.05
CA LYS A 96 -0.33 -5.65 18.08
C LYS A 96 -1.10 -5.62 16.77
N ILE A 97 -1.16 -4.45 16.16
CA ILE A 97 -1.80 -4.24 14.87
C ILE A 97 -0.83 -3.52 13.93
N THR A 98 -1.00 -3.78 12.63
CA THR A 98 -0.33 -3.05 11.55
C THR A 98 -1.37 -2.38 10.66
N HIS A 99 -1.09 -1.17 10.21
CA HIS A 99 -1.98 -0.37 9.38
C HIS A 99 -1.20 0.72 8.64
N ALA A 100 -1.85 1.33 7.64
CA ALA A 100 -1.35 2.50 6.94
C ALA A 100 -2.33 3.67 7.08
N ASN A 101 -1.79 4.88 7.13
CA ASN A 101 -2.53 6.13 7.05
C ASN A 101 -3.69 6.32 8.08
N TRP A 102 -3.35 6.47 9.37
CA TRP A 102 -4.33 6.54 10.49
C TRP A 102 -4.86 7.95 10.81
N SER A 103 -4.15 8.99 10.41
CA SER A 103 -4.44 10.38 10.81
C SER A 103 -4.45 11.35 9.64
N ILE A 104 -4.90 10.91 8.47
CA ILE A 104 -5.17 11.81 7.33
C ILE A 104 -6.53 12.47 7.47
#